data_AF-I4BTM8-F1
#
_entry.id   AF-I4BTM8-F1
#
_cell.length_a   1.000
_cell.length_b   1.000
_cell.length_c   1.000
_cell.angle_alpha   90.00
_cell.angle_beta   90.00
_cell.angle_gamma   90.00
#
_symmetry.space_group_name_H-M   'P 1'
#
loop_
_entity.id
_entity.type
_entity.pdbx_description
1 polymer ?
#
loop_
_entity_poly.entity_id
_entity_poly.type
_entity_poly.pdbx_seq_one_letter_code
_entity_poly.pdbx_strand_id
1 'polypeptide(L)'
;MFQTDSTKLRSAASQLDEIKNQTLNALGRYVSMNEDLGGGAFVGLAAGASLKSTNDIATTGRHVSSRFDQLIQAMQIGANEYDRVEAENQAHLAAISTQS
;
A
#
# COMPACT_ATOMS: atom_id res chain seq x y z
N MET A 1 25.72 5.79 9.77
CA MET A 1 24.79 6.57 8.92
C MET A 1 23.52 6.76 9.74
N PHE A 2 23.17 8.00 10.12
CA PHE A 2 21.94 8.26 10.85
C PHE A 2 20.76 7.98 9.90
N GLN A 3 19.94 6.97 10.21
CA GLN A 3 18.66 6.78 9.51
C GLN A 3 17.74 7.93 9.94
N THR A 4 17.60 8.95 9.08
CA THR A 4 16.59 10.00 9.26
C THR A 4 15.20 9.36 9.28
N ASP A 5 14.25 9.97 10.00
CA ASP A 5 12.89 9.45 10.06
C ASP A 5 12.20 9.46 8.68
N SER A 6 12.61 10.37 7.78
CA SER A 6 12.21 10.35 6.36
C SER A 6 12.68 9.10 5.62
N THR A 7 13.89 8.60 5.89
CA THR A 7 14.41 7.36 5.30
C THR A 7 13.60 6.16 5.77
N LYS A 8 13.23 6.11 7.06
CA LYS A 8 12.38 5.03 7.61
C LYS A 8 11.00 5.02 6.97
N LEU A 9 10.38 6.20 6.80
CA LEU A 9 9.07 6.32 6.15
C LEU A 9 9.09 5.87 4.69
N ARG A 10 10.12 6.25 3.92
CA ARG A 10 10.28 5.80 2.53
C ARG A 10 10.49 4.29 2.41
N SER A 11 11.27 3.72 3.34
CA SER A 11 11.47 2.28 3.43
C SER A 11 10.17 1.54 3.72
N ALA A 12 9.41 2.00 4.73
CA ALA A 12 8.10 1.43 5.07
C ALA A 12 7.10 1.55 3.90
N ALA A 13 7.07 2.69 3.21
CA ALA A 13 6.22 2.88 2.02
C ALA A 13 6.55 1.88 0.91
N SER A 14 7.84 1.60 0.68
CA SER A 14 8.29 0.63 -0.32
C SER A 14 7.88 -0.80 0.05
N GLN A 15 8.04 -1.18 1.32
CA GLN A 15 7.60 -2.49 1.82
C GLN A 15 6.08 -2.66 1.71
N LEU A 16 5.31 -1.61 2.00
CA LEU A 16 3.86 -1.63 1.85
C LEU A 16 3.41 -1.77 0.40
N ASP A 17 4.12 -1.16 -0.55
CA ASP A 17 3.83 -1.33 -1.97
C ASP A 17 4.09 -2.78 -2.42
N GLU A 18 5.15 -3.41 -1.92
CA GLU A 18 5.42 -4.82 -2.18
C GLU A 18 4.30 -5.72 -1.62
N ILE A 19 3.86 -5.49 -0.38
CA ILE A 19 2.74 -6.22 0.24
C ILE A 19 1.44 -6.01 -0.54
N LYS A 20 1.17 -4.78 -1.02
CA LYS A 20 0.02 -4.47 -1.87
C LYS A 20 0.04 -5.33 -3.13
N ASN A 21 1.17 -5.36 -3.83
CA ASN A 21 1.33 -6.13 -5.07
C ASN A 21 1.17 -7.64 -4.83
N GLN A 22 1.75 -8.17 -3.75
CA GLN A 22 1.57 -9.58 -3.36
C GLN A 22 0.10 -9.91 -3.05
N THR A 23 -0.59 -9.02 -2.35
CA THR A 23 -2.01 -9.19 -1.99
C THR A 23 -2.90 -9.20 -3.24
N LEU A 24 -2.70 -8.26 -4.16
CA LEU A 24 -3.44 -8.20 -5.42
C LEU A 24 -3.20 -9.43 -6.30
N ASN A 25 -1.96 -9.91 -6.37
CA ASN A 25 -1.63 -11.15 -7.08
C ASN A 25 -2.33 -12.37 -6.47
N ALA A 26 -2.35 -12.49 -5.14
CA ALA A 26 -3.05 -13.58 -4.45
C ALA A 26 -4.57 -13.54 -4.69
N LEU A 27 -5.17 -12.34 -4.63
CA LEU A 27 -6.58 -12.13 -4.95
C LEU A 27 -6.90 -12.50 -6.40
N GLY A 28 -6.06 -12.09 -7.36
CA GLY A 28 -6.21 -12.44 -8.77
C GLY A 28 -6.22 -13.96 -8.99
N ARG A 29 -5.27 -14.68 -8.38
CA ARG A 29 -5.24 -16.15 -8.42
C ARG A 29 -6.51 -16.79 -7.83
N TYR A 30 -7.02 -16.25 -6.72
CA TYR A 30 -8.22 -16.75 -6.09
C TYR A 30 -9.46 -16.56 -6.98
N VAL A 31 -9.57 -15.42 -7.66
CA VAL A 31 -10.66 -15.17 -8.63
C VAL A 31 -10.59 -16.16 -9.79
N SER A 32 -9.42 -16.29 -10.45
CA SER A 32 -9.25 -17.23 -11.56
C SER A 32 -9.55 -18.68 -11.17
N MET A 33 -9.13 -19.11 -9.96
CA MET A 33 -9.44 -20.44 -9.46
C MET A 33 -10.95 -20.67 -9.28
N ASN A 34 -11.70 -19.66 -8.86
CA ASN A 34 -13.16 -19.78 -8.71
C ASN A 34 -13.90 -19.76 -10.06
N GLU A 35 -13.39 -19.02 -11.04
CA GLU A 35 -13.91 -19.05 -12.42
C GLU A 35 -13.73 -20.46 -13.03
N ASP A 36 -12.57 -21.08 -12.86
CA ASP A 36 -12.30 -22.45 -13.32
C ASP A 36 -13.23 -23.48 -12.64
N LEU A 37 -13.47 -23.34 -11.32
CA LEU A 37 -14.40 -24.21 -10.58
C LEU A 37 -15.85 -24.08 -11.06
N GLY A 38 -16.26 -22.89 -11.50
CA GLY A 38 -17.57 -22.64 -12.09
C GLY A 38 -17.77 -23.28 -13.47
N GLY A 39 -16.68 -23.53 -14.22
CA GLY A 39 -16.74 -24.11 -15.57
C GLY A 39 -16.74 -25.64 -15.63
N GLY A 40 -16.23 -26.33 -14.60
CA GLY A 40 -15.92 -27.77 -14.70
C GLY A 40 -16.81 -28.75 -13.91
N ALA A 41 -17.42 -28.36 -12.79
CA ALA A 41 -18.08 -29.34 -11.91
C ALA A 41 -19.24 -28.83 -11.03
N PHE A 42 -19.50 -27.53 -10.98
CA PHE A 42 -20.56 -26.95 -10.13
C PHE A 42 -21.71 -26.40 -10.98
N VAL A 43 -22.83 -27.13 -11.06
CA VAL A 43 -24.07 -26.67 -11.71
C VAL A 43 -25.14 -26.46 -10.63
N GLY A 44 -25.69 -25.25 -10.50
CA GLY A 44 -26.76 -24.92 -9.54
C GLY A 44 -26.40 -23.87 -8.49
N LEU A 45 -27.09 -23.87 -7.34
CA LEU A 45 -26.94 -22.87 -6.25
C LEU A 45 -25.48 -22.64 -5.81
N ALA A 46 -24.62 -23.67 -5.89
CA ALA A 46 -23.21 -23.58 -5.56
C ALA A 46 -22.43 -22.68 -6.53
N ALA A 47 -22.71 -22.72 -7.85
CA ALA A 47 -22.09 -21.82 -8.81
C ALA A 47 -22.49 -20.36 -8.57
N GLY A 48 -23.76 -20.11 -8.23
CA GLY A 48 -24.23 -18.78 -7.87
C GLY A 48 -23.58 -18.23 -6.60
N ALA A 49 -23.39 -19.07 -5.57
CA ALA A 49 -22.67 -18.70 -4.35
C ALA A 49 -21.19 -18.39 -4.61
N SER A 50 -20.51 -19.19 -5.45
CA SER A 50 -19.12 -18.97 -5.85
C SER A 50 -18.95 -17.66 -6.64
N LEU A 51 -19.87 -17.35 -7.57
CA LEU A 51 -19.85 -16.09 -8.32
C LEU A 51 -20.06 -14.86 -7.41
N LYS A 52 -20.97 -14.95 -6.44
CA LYS A 52 -21.19 -13.88 -5.44
C LYS A 52 -19.93 -13.66 -4.59
N SER A 53 -19.34 -14.74 -4.08
CA SER A 53 -18.12 -14.67 -3.27
C SER A 53 -16.95 -14.09 -4.07
N THR A 54 -16.83 -14.45 -5.35
CA THR A 54 -15.80 -13.90 -6.25
C THR A 54 -15.95 -12.39 -6.44
N ASN A 55 -17.17 -11.91 -6.66
CA ASN A 55 -17.47 -10.47 -6.78
C ASN A 55 -17.20 -9.70 -5.48
N ASP A 56 -17.58 -10.28 -4.33
CA ASP A 56 -17.31 -9.69 -3.02
C ASP A 56 -15.79 -9.57 -2.79
N ILE A 57 -15.03 -10.61 -3.12
CA ILE A 57 -13.57 -10.64 -2.99
C ILE A 57 -12.89 -9.64 -3.92
N ALA A 58 -13.33 -9.52 -5.17
CA ALA A 58 -12.83 -8.52 -6.10
C ALA A 58 -13.11 -7.09 -5.61
N THR A 59 -14.27 -6.87 -4.97
CA THR A 59 -14.64 -5.58 -4.36
C THR A 59 -13.78 -5.29 -3.14
N THR A 60 -13.61 -6.26 -2.24
CA THR A 60 -12.68 -6.15 -1.11
C THR A 60 -11.26 -5.87 -1.57
N GLY A 61 -10.78 -6.52 -2.63
CA GLY A 61 -9.47 -6.28 -3.22
C GLY A 61 -9.24 -4.82 -3.64
N ARG A 62 -10.23 -4.21 -4.31
CA ARG A 62 -10.19 -2.78 -4.66
C ARG A 62 -10.12 -1.88 -3.44
N HIS A 63 -10.90 -2.17 -2.39
CA HIS A 63 -10.84 -1.41 -1.13
C HIS A 63 -9.50 -1.55 -0.42
N VAL A 64 -8.93 -2.76 -0.40
CA VAL A 64 -7.61 -3.01 0.20
C VAL A 64 -6.53 -2.25 -0.56
N SER A 65 -6.52 -2.31 -1.90
CA SER A 65 -5.59 -1.52 -2.73
C SER A 65 -5.67 -0.04 -2.41
N SER A 66 -6.90 0.52 -2.39
CA SER A 66 -7.11 1.94 -2.11
C SER A 66 -6.56 2.36 -0.75
N ARG A 67 -6.71 1.51 0.28
CA ARG A 67 -6.14 1.78 1.61
C ARG A 67 -4.62 1.72 1.63
N PHE A 68 -4.01 0.78 0.91
CA PHE A 68 -2.56 0.73 0.76
C PHE A 68 -2.05 1.98 0.06
N ASP A 69 -2.68 2.41 -1.03
CA ASP A 69 -2.27 3.61 -1.77
C ASP A 69 -2.37 4.86 -0.89
N GLN A 70 -3.45 5.01 -0.11
CA GLN A 70 -3.59 6.11 0.85
C GLN A 70 -2.47 6.11 1.91
N LEU A 71 -2.14 4.95 2.46
CA LEU A 71 -1.09 4.82 3.49
C LEU A 71 0.30 5.12 2.91
N ILE A 72 0.60 4.58 1.73
CA ILE A 72 1.86 4.84 1.00
C ILE A 72 2.01 6.33 0.73
N GLN A 73 0.95 6.98 0.25
CA GLN A 73 0.95 8.41 -0.03
C GLN A 73 1.18 9.23 1.26
N ALA A 74 0.49 8.88 2.36
CA ALA A 74 0.68 9.55 3.64
C ALA A 74 2.12 9.44 4.15
N MET A 75 2.75 8.26 4.00
CA MET A 75 4.15 8.05 4.37
C MET A 75 5.12 8.87 3.51
N GLN A 76 4.87 8.94 2.19
CA GLN A 76 5.68 9.75 1.27
C GLN A 76 5.57 11.24 1.59
N ILE A 77 4.35 11.74 1.87
CA ILE A 77 4.12 13.12 2.30
C ILE A 77 4.85 13.39 3.61
N GLY A 78 4.70 12.52 4.61
CA GLY A 78 5.40 12.65 5.89
C GLY A 78 6.92 12.68 5.72
N ALA A 79 7.49 11.82 4.87
CA ALA A 79 8.93 11.80 4.62
C ALA A 79 9.43 13.12 4.02
N ASN A 80 8.68 13.70 3.07
CA ASN A 80 9.05 14.98 2.47
C ASN A 80 8.95 16.13 3.47
N GLU A 81 7.97 16.08 4.38
CA GLU A 81 7.83 17.07 5.45
C GLU A 81 8.99 16.99 6.45
N TYR A 82 9.42 15.79 6.83
CA TYR A 82 10.61 15.61 7.67
C TYR A 82 11.86 16.21 7.01
N ASP A 83 12.06 15.98 5.71
CA ASP A 83 13.21 16.55 4.99
C ASP A 83 13.14 18.08 4.93
N ARG A 84 11.93 18.65 4.74
CA ARG A 84 11.72 20.10 4.73
C ARG A 84 12.09 20.73 6.08
N VAL A 85 11.56 20.17 7.17
CA VAL A 85 11.81 20.67 8.53
C VAL A 85 13.29 20.54 8.90
N GLU A 86 13.94 19.45 8.52
CA GLU A 86 15.38 19.28 8.74
C GLU A 86 16.20 20.33 8.01
N ALA A 87 15.89 20.62 6.74
CA ALA A 87 16.56 21.67 5.97
C ALA A 87 16.35 23.07 6.57
N GLU A 88 15.13 23.38 7.03
CA GLU A 88 14.81 24.63 7.72
C GLU A 88 15.60 24.77 9.03
N ASN A 89 15.64 23.71 9.84
CA ASN A 89 16.40 23.70 11.09
C ASN A 89 17.89 23.94 10.83
N GLN A 90 18.48 23.29 9.83
CA GLN A 90 19.89 23.49 9.47
C GLN A 90 20.17 24.94 9.03
N ALA A 91 19.28 25.54 8.24
CA ALA A 91 19.41 26.94 7.82
C ALA A 91 19.33 27.91 9.02
N HIS A 92 18.39 27.68 9.94
CA HIS A 92 18.26 28.47 11.16
C HIS A 92 19.48 28.35 12.08
N LEU A 93 19.99 27.14 12.29
CA LEU A 93 21.19 26.90 13.09
C LEU A 93 22.43 27.57 12.48
N ALA A 94 22.59 27.50 11.16
CA ALA A 94 23.67 28.19 10.46
C ALA A 94 23.59 29.70 10.67
N ALA A 95 22.39 30.29 10.54
CA ALA A 95 22.19 31.73 10.74
C ALA A 95 22.54 32.21 12.17
N ILE A 96 22.23 31.43 13.20
CA ILE A 96 22.61 31.73 14.59
C ILE A 96 24.13 31.62 14.77
N SER A 97 24.76 30.60 14.19
CA SER A 97 26.22 30.39 14.32
C SER A 97 27.04 31.55 13.75
N THR A 98 26.54 32.24 12.72
CA THR A 98 27.23 33.38 12.09
C THR A 98 27.04 34.70 12.84
N GLN A 99 26.10 34.77 13.80
CA GLN A 99 25.85 35.96 14.65
C GLN A 99 26.56 35.89 16.01
N SER A 100 27.29 34.80 16.29
CA SER A 100 28.08 34.57 17.51
C SER A 100 29.56 34.84 17.25
#